data_AF-A0A4Q4C0H5-F1
#
_entry.id   AF-A0A4Q4C0H5-F1
#
_cell.length_a   1.000
_cell.length_b   1.000
_cell.length_c   1.000
_cell.angle_alpha   90.00
_cell.angle_beta   90.00
_cell.angle_gamma   90.00
#
_symmetry.space_group_name_H-M   'P 1'
#
loop_
_entity.id
_entity.type
_entity.pdbx_description
1 polymer ?
#
loop_
_entity_poly.entity_id
_entity_poly.type
_entity_poly.pdbx_seq_one_letter_code
_entity_poly.pdbx_strand_id
1 'polypeptide(L)'
;MTTHLRRAGFTSAALVALAAAASAPATAAPATGTDAAASFLAGQFAAGGHQLSSTYAGQTYLDAGLSADGILALTSAGVAGNEAGAATTAFAKGVGDYAVPGTDVYAGAVAKSLIVAKAQGQNPRAFGGVDLVSKLQGLEEPSGRFSDVSAYGDYSNAVTQSLAVIALQKAGAPADAKATNYLLSLRCNDGGFRLADDGSACVSDPDATSFAVQALAAAGGHGADVTKAVNFLATKQNADGGVAGGTGTTTPNANSTGLAAVAFTLGGQDARAVKAQSFVASLQYGCSFPAAVRGAIAYDRTAFAAMKSAGASGKLAGNETRATSQGLYAFTRAPLVSLTKGGATATPAISCSSEPTSSPSTSTSTTSAPKPTSSSSSNSTSTSATPAPTSTTSATSTDATAAPTSTTSPSAPSTSTVPQSTSTTPATGPIVNTDKVSDNTVPFGFAFGAVILVTAGGAVAYARRR
;
A
#
# COMPACT_ATOMS: atom_id res chain seq x y z
N MET A 1 75.50 -41.25 -34.25
CA MET A 1 76.17 -40.28 -35.15
C MET A 1 75.27 -39.08 -35.32
N THR A 2 75.81 -37.94 -34.92
CA THR A 2 75.32 -36.56 -35.05
C THR A 2 74.92 -36.18 -36.47
N THR A 3 73.81 -35.46 -36.64
CA THR A 3 73.75 -34.36 -37.62
C THR A 3 72.80 -33.27 -37.15
N HIS A 4 73.35 -32.07 -36.94
CA HIS A 4 72.63 -30.82 -36.75
C HIS A 4 72.18 -30.26 -38.10
N LEU A 5 71.00 -29.64 -38.17
CA LEU A 5 70.78 -28.48 -39.05
C LEU A 5 69.90 -27.42 -38.37
N ARG A 6 70.22 -26.17 -38.67
CA ARG A 6 69.87 -24.90 -38.00
C ARG A 6 68.84 -24.09 -38.82
N ARG A 7 68.07 -23.24 -38.11
CA ARG A 7 67.43 -21.95 -38.52
C ARG A 7 66.26 -22.04 -39.51
N ALA A 8 65.22 -21.19 -39.54
CA ALA A 8 64.87 -19.87 -39.01
C ALA A 8 63.33 -19.85 -38.79
N GLY A 9 62.66 -19.04 -37.96
CA GLY A 9 62.83 -17.63 -37.65
C GLY A 9 61.83 -16.76 -38.44
N PHE A 10 60.54 -16.76 -38.06
CA PHE A 10 59.57 -15.70 -38.39
C PHE A 10 58.53 -15.60 -37.27
N THR A 11 58.68 -14.61 -36.38
CA THR A 11 57.67 -14.20 -35.41
C THR A 11 56.90 -13.01 -35.99
N SER A 12 55.67 -13.25 -36.45
CA SER A 12 54.73 -12.18 -36.81
C SER A 12 54.07 -11.65 -35.54
N ALA A 13 54.42 -10.42 -35.15
CA ALA A 13 53.71 -9.69 -34.12
C ALA A 13 52.41 -9.12 -34.72
N ALA A 14 51.27 -9.69 -34.36
CA ALA A 14 49.97 -9.12 -34.68
C ALA A 14 49.63 -8.00 -33.68
N LEU A 15 49.64 -6.76 -34.14
CA LEU A 15 49.09 -5.60 -33.43
C LEU A 15 47.56 -5.74 -33.38
N VAL A 16 47.03 -6.14 -32.23
CA VAL A 16 45.59 -6.05 -31.94
C VAL A 16 45.29 -4.61 -31.53
N ALA A 17 44.68 -3.85 -32.44
CA ALA A 17 44.14 -2.53 -32.12
C ALA A 17 42.87 -2.72 -31.28
N LEU A 18 42.97 -2.42 -29.98
CA LEU A 18 41.84 -2.42 -29.07
C LEU A 18 41.02 -1.13 -29.31
N ALA A 19 39.96 -1.22 -30.09
CA ALA A 19 39.00 -0.13 -30.23
C ALA A 19 38.25 0.04 -28.91
N ALA A 20 38.58 1.08 -28.15
CA ALA A 20 37.80 1.50 -27.00
C ALA A 20 36.46 2.06 -27.49
N ALA A 21 35.43 1.21 -27.49
CA ALA A 21 34.05 1.67 -27.61
C ALA A 21 33.73 2.49 -26.36
N ALA A 22 33.69 3.81 -26.49
CA ALA A 22 33.13 4.68 -25.48
C ALA A 22 31.66 4.32 -25.31
N SER A 23 31.34 3.64 -24.20
CA SER A 23 29.97 3.41 -23.77
C SER A 23 29.34 4.77 -23.48
N ALA A 24 28.44 5.21 -24.36
CA ALA A 24 27.56 6.33 -24.06
C ALA A 24 26.81 5.99 -22.76
N PRO A 25 26.65 6.94 -21.82
CA PRO A 25 25.87 6.68 -20.62
C PRO A 25 24.45 6.32 -21.03
N ALA A 26 23.99 5.13 -20.63
CA ALA A 26 22.62 4.71 -20.83
C ALA A 26 21.70 5.80 -20.26
N THR A 27 20.94 6.46 -21.12
CA THR A 27 19.96 7.46 -20.71
C THR A 27 18.90 6.71 -19.91
N ALA A 28 18.84 6.93 -18.60
CA ALA A 28 17.85 6.28 -17.74
C ALA A 28 16.44 6.57 -18.27
N ALA A 29 15.66 5.53 -18.51
CA ALA A 29 14.26 5.67 -18.89
C ALA A 29 13.49 6.44 -17.80
N PRO A 30 12.47 7.23 -18.16
CA PRO A 30 11.63 7.91 -17.18
C PRO A 30 11.02 6.91 -16.20
N ALA A 31 11.25 7.09 -14.90
CA ALA A 31 10.57 6.32 -13.87
C ALA A 31 9.05 6.50 -14.00
N THR A 32 8.31 5.40 -14.16
CA THR A 32 6.83 5.34 -14.13
C THR A 32 6.40 4.16 -13.27
N GLY A 33 5.18 4.19 -12.72
CA GLY A 33 4.71 3.12 -11.83
C GLY A 33 5.52 3.05 -10.54
N THR A 34 6.05 1.87 -10.22
CA THR A 34 6.77 1.58 -8.97
C THR A 34 7.91 2.55 -8.70
N ASP A 35 8.80 2.77 -9.68
CA ASP A 35 10.01 3.58 -9.48
C ASP A 35 9.66 5.03 -9.17
N ALA A 36 8.68 5.60 -9.87
CA ALA A 36 8.27 6.99 -9.63
C ALA A 36 7.64 7.16 -8.24
N ALA A 37 6.80 6.22 -7.81
CA ALA A 37 6.22 6.21 -6.48
C ALA A 37 7.29 6.07 -5.38
N ALA A 38 8.26 5.18 -5.59
CA ALA A 38 9.38 5.00 -4.68
C ALA A 38 10.30 6.23 -4.63
N SER A 39 10.60 6.85 -5.77
CA SER A 39 11.36 8.10 -5.84
C SER A 39 10.67 9.24 -5.10
N PHE A 40 9.36 9.37 -5.25
CA PHE A 40 8.58 10.34 -4.47
C PHE A 40 8.68 10.07 -2.97
N LEU A 41 8.40 8.85 -2.52
CA LEU A 41 8.49 8.49 -1.09
C LEU A 41 9.89 8.70 -0.51
N ALA A 42 10.93 8.31 -1.25
CA ALA A 42 12.32 8.53 -0.83
C ALA A 42 12.63 10.03 -0.70
N GLY A 43 12.13 10.87 -1.61
CA GLY A 43 12.23 12.32 -1.50
C GLY A 43 11.53 12.88 -0.26
N GLN A 44 10.34 12.36 0.06
CA GLN A 44 9.59 12.77 1.26
C GLN A 44 10.33 12.38 2.55
N PHE A 45 10.89 11.18 2.63
CA PHE A 45 11.73 10.78 3.76
C PHE A 45 12.96 11.68 3.89
N ALA A 46 13.72 11.88 2.81
CA ALA A 46 14.93 12.71 2.83
C ALA A 46 14.63 14.15 3.29
N ALA A 47 13.52 14.74 2.82
CA ALA A 47 13.08 16.08 3.23
C ALA A 47 12.64 16.14 4.70
N GLY A 48 12.10 15.05 5.25
CA GLY A 48 11.62 14.95 6.62
C GLY A 48 12.64 14.45 7.63
N GLY A 49 13.94 14.37 7.28
CA GLY A 49 14.97 13.82 8.17
C GLY A 49 14.84 12.31 8.38
N HIS A 50 14.50 11.60 7.31
CA HIS A 50 14.20 10.17 7.26
C HIS A 50 12.93 9.76 8.01
N GLN A 51 11.98 10.70 8.12
CA GLN A 51 10.69 10.48 8.74
C GLN A 51 9.59 11.09 7.87
N LEU A 52 8.39 10.50 7.91
CA LEU A 52 7.21 11.04 7.27
C LEU A 52 6.32 11.75 8.28
N SER A 53 5.60 12.76 7.81
CA SER A 53 4.70 13.57 8.62
C SER A 53 3.31 13.59 8.00
N SER A 54 2.31 13.77 8.85
CA SER A 54 0.91 14.00 8.46
C SER A 54 0.48 15.39 8.92
N THR A 55 -0.34 16.06 8.12
CA THR A 55 -0.94 17.36 8.48
C THR A 55 -2.40 17.14 8.86
N TYR A 56 -2.78 17.58 10.06
CA TYR A 56 -4.15 17.52 10.56
C TYR A 56 -4.51 18.87 11.20
N ALA A 57 -5.69 19.41 10.86
CA ALA A 57 -6.15 20.71 11.35
C ALA A 57 -5.11 21.84 11.21
N GLY A 58 -4.37 21.87 10.09
CA GLY A 58 -3.33 22.86 9.81
C GLY A 58 -2.00 22.64 10.53
N GLN A 59 -1.90 21.62 11.40
CA GLN A 59 -0.70 21.29 12.15
C GLN A 59 -0.02 20.04 11.59
N THR A 60 1.31 20.06 11.50
CA THR A 60 2.10 18.94 10.98
C THR A 60 2.73 18.18 12.13
N TYR A 61 2.53 16.86 12.11
CA TYR A 61 3.01 15.94 13.13
C TYR A 61 3.87 14.87 12.49
N LEU A 62 4.91 14.47 13.20
CA LEU A 62 5.63 13.24 12.89
C LEU A 62 4.62 12.08 12.89
N ASP A 63 4.62 11.29 11.82
CA ASP A 63 3.74 10.14 11.69
C ASP A 63 4.59 8.86 11.58
N ALA A 64 4.83 8.25 12.74
CA ALA A 64 5.60 7.02 12.83
C ALA A 64 4.91 5.85 12.11
N GLY A 65 3.57 5.79 12.15
CA GLY A 65 2.80 4.76 11.45
C GLY A 65 2.91 4.88 9.93
N LEU A 66 2.85 6.10 9.40
CA LEU A 66 3.08 6.38 7.99
C LEU A 66 4.54 6.17 7.60
N SER A 67 5.48 6.50 8.48
CA SER A 67 6.91 6.22 8.26
C SER A 67 7.15 4.71 8.12
N ALA A 68 6.53 3.89 8.98
CA ALA A 68 6.58 2.44 8.84
C ALA A 68 5.97 1.96 7.51
N ASP A 69 4.80 2.48 7.12
CA ASP A 69 4.17 2.15 5.83
C ASP A 69 5.07 2.52 4.64
N GLY A 70 5.70 3.69 4.68
CA GLY A 70 6.62 4.14 3.64
C GLY A 70 7.89 3.30 3.54
N ILE A 71 8.46 2.87 4.67
CA ILE A 71 9.61 1.95 4.70
C ILE A 71 9.22 0.62 4.03
N LEU A 72 8.07 0.06 4.38
CA LEU A 72 7.58 -1.19 3.80
C LEU A 72 7.27 -1.03 2.29
N ALA A 73 6.72 0.11 1.88
CA ALA A 73 6.48 0.43 0.48
C ALA A 73 7.79 0.47 -0.32
N LEU A 74 8.82 1.20 0.14
CA LEU A 74 10.15 1.21 -0.48
C LEU A 74 10.78 -0.18 -0.50
N THR A 75 10.60 -0.96 0.57
CA THR A 75 11.08 -2.36 0.62
C THR A 75 10.41 -3.21 -0.45
N SER A 76 9.09 -3.05 -0.65
CA SER A 76 8.35 -3.77 -1.68
C SER A 76 8.74 -3.36 -3.11
N ALA A 77 9.14 -2.10 -3.29
CA ALA A 77 9.59 -1.57 -4.57
C ALA A 77 10.95 -2.14 -4.99
N GLY A 78 11.79 -2.55 -4.05
CA GLY A 78 13.13 -3.07 -4.34
C GLY A 78 14.09 -2.01 -4.89
N VAL A 79 13.84 -0.74 -4.59
CA VAL A 79 14.67 0.42 -4.98
C VAL A 79 14.77 1.39 -3.81
N ALA A 80 15.65 2.40 -3.90
CA ALA A 80 15.89 3.38 -2.82
C ALA A 80 16.29 2.72 -1.48
N GLY A 81 17.00 1.59 -1.52
CA GLY A 81 17.37 0.83 -0.33
C GLY A 81 18.22 1.58 0.69
N ASN A 82 18.99 2.60 0.27
CA ASN A 82 19.71 3.47 1.19
C ASN A 82 18.76 4.33 2.03
N GLU A 83 17.76 4.94 1.39
CA GLU A 83 16.76 5.77 2.09
C GLU A 83 15.88 4.92 2.99
N ALA A 84 15.43 3.75 2.53
CA ALA A 84 14.70 2.81 3.37
C ALA A 84 15.50 2.40 4.63
N GLY A 85 16.82 2.21 4.50
CA GLY A 85 17.71 1.92 5.62
C GLY A 85 17.88 3.10 6.60
N ALA A 86 18.02 4.32 6.06
CA ALA A 86 18.10 5.53 6.87
C ALA A 86 16.78 5.79 7.63
N ALA A 87 15.65 5.67 6.95
CA ALA A 87 14.31 5.76 7.54
C ALA A 87 14.07 4.70 8.60
N THR A 88 14.53 3.45 8.38
CA THR A 88 14.47 2.40 9.40
C THR A 88 15.28 2.75 10.64
N THR A 89 16.45 3.36 10.47
CA THR A 89 17.30 3.80 11.58
C THR A 89 16.62 4.93 12.38
N ALA A 90 16.00 5.89 11.70
CA ALA A 90 15.23 6.95 12.36
C ALA A 90 13.98 6.41 13.05
N PHE A 91 13.26 5.49 12.42
CA PHE A 91 12.08 4.82 12.98
C PHE A 91 12.45 4.00 14.22
N ALA A 92 13.57 3.26 14.21
CA ALA A 92 14.05 2.51 15.36
C ALA A 92 14.30 3.40 16.59
N LYS A 93 14.80 4.63 16.41
CA LYS A 93 15.00 5.58 17.51
C LYS A 93 13.69 6.02 18.16
N GLY A 94 12.61 6.11 17.38
CA GLY A 94 11.29 6.52 17.83
C GLY A 94 10.33 5.37 18.15
N VAL A 95 10.77 4.11 18.04
CA VAL A 95 9.87 2.95 18.20
C VAL A 95 9.32 2.83 19.61
N GLY A 96 10.09 3.27 20.62
CA GLY A 96 9.65 3.34 22.01
C GLY A 96 8.42 4.24 22.15
N ASP A 97 8.51 5.47 21.65
CA ASP A 97 7.41 6.45 21.70
C ASP A 97 6.20 6.04 20.86
N TYR A 98 6.43 5.30 19.76
CA TYR A 98 5.36 4.86 18.87
C TYR A 98 4.62 3.62 19.37
N ALA A 99 5.34 2.60 19.83
CA ALA A 99 4.77 1.28 20.10
C ALA A 99 4.59 1.00 21.61
N VAL A 100 5.43 1.60 22.46
CA VAL A 100 5.46 1.36 23.90
C VAL A 100 5.62 2.66 24.74
N PRO A 101 4.82 3.73 24.49
CA PRO A 101 5.02 5.00 25.17
C PRO A 101 4.66 4.91 26.66
N GLY A 102 5.64 5.18 27.53
CA GLY A 102 5.45 5.13 28.97
C GLY A 102 5.08 3.71 29.43
N THR A 103 3.88 3.55 29.99
CA THR A 103 3.33 2.26 30.40
C THR A 103 2.42 1.63 29.35
N ASP A 104 2.05 2.37 28.32
CA ASP A 104 1.14 1.89 27.28
C ASP A 104 1.88 1.00 26.28
N VAL A 105 1.16 0.06 25.67
CA VAL A 105 1.64 -0.82 24.61
C VAL A 105 0.53 -0.99 23.58
N TYR A 106 0.79 -0.58 22.34
CA TYR A 106 -0.20 -0.63 21.26
C TYR A 106 0.09 -1.79 20.30
N ALA A 107 -0.80 -2.76 20.22
CA ALA A 107 -0.62 -4.01 19.49
C ALA A 107 -0.36 -3.78 18.00
N GLY A 108 -1.13 -2.88 17.37
CA GLY A 108 -0.96 -2.55 15.95
C GLY A 108 0.40 -1.90 15.65
N ALA A 109 0.86 -1.01 16.54
CA ALA A 109 2.15 -0.33 16.42
C ALA A 109 3.32 -1.30 16.64
N VAL A 110 3.23 -2.18 17.64
CA VAL A 110 4.23 -3.23 17.88
C VAL A 110 4.32 -4.18 16.68
N ALA A 111 3.18 -4.68 16.19
CA ALA A 111 3.13 -5.59 15.05
C ALA A 111 3.71 -4.96 13.78
N LYS A 112 3.32 -3.72 13.45
CA LYS A 112 3.86 -3.00 12.30
C LYS A 112 5.38 -2.76 12.43
N SER A 113 5.85 -2.38 13.61
CA SER A 113 7.28 -2.18 13.88
C SER A 113 8.07 -3.48 13.72
N LEU A 114 7.49 -4.62 14.11
CA LEU A 114 8.10 -5.93 13.97
C LEU A 114 8.22 -6.31 12.48
N ILE A 115 7.17 -6.05 11.68
CA ILE A 115 7.21 -6.26 10.23
C ILE A 115 8.32 -5.41 9.59
N VAL A 116 8.44 -4.13 9.96
CA VAL A 116 9.53 -3.24 9.51
C VAL A 116 10.89 -3.84 9.87
N ALA A 117 11.11 -4.20 11.13
CA ALA A 117 12.37 -4.76 11.60
C ALA A 117 12.77 -5.99 10.79
N LYS A 118 11.86 -6.96 10.62
CA LYS A 118 12.11 -8.17 9.84
C LYS A 118 12.30 -7.89 8.35
N ALA A 119 11.49 -7.01 7.77
CA ALA A 119 11.62 -6.64 6.36
C ALA A 119 12.98 -5.99 6.08
N GLN A 120 13.53 -5.25 7.04
CA GLN A 120 14.82 -4.54 6.90
C GLN A 120 16.02 -5.33 7.44
N GLY A 121 15.85 -6.61 7.75
CA GLY A 121 16.91 -7.48 8.26
C GLY A 121 17.41 -7.12 9.66
N GLN A 122 16.64 -6.35 10.42
CA GLN A 122 16.95 -5.99 11.81
C GLN A 122 16.45 -7.07 12.77
N ASN A 123 17.06 -7.13 13.96
CA ASN A 123 16.61 -8.04 15.02
C ASN A 123 15.34 -7.49 15.70
N PRO A 124 14.16 -8.12 15.53
CA PRO A 124 12.92 -7.63 16.16
C PRO A 124 12.91 -7.77 17.68
N ARG A 125 13.83 -8.55 18.28
CA ARG A 125 13.97 -8.69 19.73
C ARG A 125 14.82 -7.60 20.38
N ALA A 126 15.41 -6.71 19.59
CA ALA A 126 16.25 -5.61 20.07
C ALA A 126 16.07 -4.32 19.24
N PHE A 127 14.96 -4.21 18.49
CA PHE A 127 14.75 -3.12 17.55
C PHE A 127 14.48 -1.82 18.31
N GLY A 128 15.37 -0.84 18.18
CA GLY A 128 15.27 0.41 18.95
C GLY A 128 15.33 0.21 20.47
N GLY A 129 15.93 -0.90 20.94
CA GLY A 129 15.94 -1.28 22.36
C GLY A 129 14.65 -1.97 22.85
N VAL A 130 13.70 -2.27 21.98
CA VAL A 130 12.44 -2.94 22.32
C VAL A 130 12.44 -4.39 21.79
N ASP A 131 12.06 -5.36 22.64
CA ASP A 131 11.73 -6.71 22.19
C ASP A 131 10.27 -6.73 21.68
N LEU A 132 10.11 -6.46 20.38
CA LEU A 132 8.80 -6.37 19.75
C LEU A 132 8.08 -7.73 19.69
N VAL A 133 8.84 -8.83 19.62
CA VAL A 133 8.25 -10.18 19.61
C VAL A 133 7.62 -10.48 20.96
N SER A 134 8.39 -10.28 22.05
CA SER A 134 7.90 -10.48 23.41
C SER A 134 6.74 -9.54 23.74
N LYS A 135 6.84 -8.25 23.36
CA LYS A 135 5.75 -7.29 23.54
C LYS A 135 4.49 -7.73 22.81
N LEU A 136 4.56 -8.14 21.55
CA LEU A 136 3.38 -8.55 20.80
C LEU A 136 2.74 -9.80 21.39
N GLN A 137 3.53 -10.82 21.74
CA GLN A 137 3.03 -12.04 22.38
C GLN A 137 2.37 -11.76 23.73
N GLY A 138 2.88 -10.78 24.49
CA GLY A 138 2.28 -10.36 25.76
C GLY A 138 0.95 -9.61 25.63
N LEU A 139 0.57 -9.18 24.43
CA LEU A 139 -0.72 -8.52 24.13
C LEU A 139 -1.79 -9.50 23.64
N GLU A 140 -1.44 -10.78 23.47
CA GLU A 140 -2.39 -11.81 23.10
C GLU A 140 -3.23 -12.23 24.30
N GLU A 141 -4.53 -11.97 24.23
CA GLU A 141 -5.51 -12.40 25.21
C GLU A 141 -5.76 -13.91 25.15
N PRO A 142 -6.37 -14.53 26.19
CA PRO A 142 -6.74 -15.95 26.16
C PRO A 142 -7.65 -16.36 24.99
N SER A 143 -8.38 -15.40 24.41
CA SER A 143 -9.23 -15.52 23.22
C SER A 143 -8.44 -15.61 21.91
N GLY A 144 -7.15 -15.25 21.91
CA GLY A 144 -6.31 -15.04 20.72
C GLY A 144 -6.36 -13.61 20.16
N ARG A 145 -7.17 -12.73 20.75
CA ARG A 145 -7.22 -11.32 20.35
C ARG A 145 -5.94 -10.61 20.78
N PHE A 146 -5.33 -9.86 19.86
CA PHE A 146 -4.29 -8.89 20.22
C PHE A 146 -4.95 -7.56 20.59
N SER A 147 -4.67 -7.08 21.79
CA SER A 147 -5.32 -5.90 22.38
C SER A 147 -4.29 -4.88 22.85
N ASP A 148 -4.65 -3.60 22.79
CA ASP A 148 -3.79 -2.58 23.39
C ASP A 148 -3.88 -2.66 24.91
N VAL A 149 -2.76 -2.39 25.59
CA VAL A 149 -2.73 -2.10 27.01
C VAL A 149 -2.44 -0.61 27.13
N SER A 150 -3.48 0.19 27.36
CA SER A 150 -3.33 1.64 27.45
C SER A 150 -4.30 2.28 28.44
N ALA A 151 -3.85 3.35 29.10
CA ALA A 151 -4.72 4.21 29.91
C ALA A 151 -5.82 4.91 29.10
N TYR A 152 -5.67 4.97 27.77
CA TYR A 152 -6.62 5.61 26.85
C TYR A 152 -7.63 4.63 26.24
N GLY A 153 -7.63 3.38 26.68
CA GLY A 153 -8.48 2.32 26.16
C GLY A 153 -7.83 1.54 25.03
N ASP A 154 -8.61 0.63 24.44
CA ASP A 154 -8.13 -0.29 23.42
C ASP A 154 -8.69 0.06 22.04
N TYR A 155 -7.77 0.28 21.09
CA TYR A 155 -8.06 0.68 19.72
C TYR A 155 -7.81 -0.46 18.73
N SER A 156 -7.56 -1.68 19.23
CA SER A 156 -7.28 -2.86 18.42
C SER A 156 -8.51 -3.33 17.64
N ASN A 157 -8.29 -3.64 16.37
CA ASN A 157 -9.32 -4.00 15.40
C ASN A 157 -8.81 -5.10 14.44
N ALA A 158 -9.59 -5.45 13.42
CA ALA A 158 -9.24 -6.50 12.46
C ALA A 158 -7.89 -6.27 11.74
N VAL A 159 -7.50 -5.00 11.50
CA VAL A 159 -6.21 -4.66 10.91
C VAL A 159 -5.09 -4.95 11.91
N THR A 160 -5.25 -4.58 13.19
CA THR A 160 -4.31 -4.93 14.26
C THR A 160 -4.12 -6.44 14.36
N GLN A 161 -5.22 -7.19 14.40
CA GLN A 161 -5.19 -8.65 14.47
C GLN A 161 -4.43 -9.26 13.29
N SER A 162 -4.73 -8.79 12.07
CA SER A 162 -4.09 -9.27 10.85
C SER A 162 -2.59 -8.95 10.82
N LEU A 163 -2.20 -7.73 11.21
CA LEU A 163 -0.80 -7.33 11.30
C LEU A 163 -0.05 -8.18 12.33
N ALA A 164 -0.67 -8.50 13.48
CA ALA A 164 -0.05 -9.32 14.50
C ALA A 164 0.25 -10.74 14.02
N VAL A 165 -0.71 -11.38 13.34
CA VAL A 165 -0.51 -12.71 12.72
C VAL A 165 0.61 -12.66 11.67
N ILE A 166 0.60 -11.65 10.79
CA ILE A 166 1.66 -11.47 9.77
C ILE A 166 3.02 -11.26 10.44
N ALA A 167 3.09 -10.42 11.48
CA ALA A 167 4.31 -10.06 12.19
C ALA A 167 4.95 -11.29 12.84
N LEU A 168 4.19 -12.06 13.61
CA LEU A 168 4.68 -13.26 14.28
C LEU A 168 5.16 -14.31 13.26
N GLN A 169 4.34 -14.60 12.24
CA GLN A 169 4.72 -15.49 11.15
C GLN A 169 6.04 -15.05 10.50
N LYS A 170 6.18 -13.75 10.20
CA LYS A 170 7.39 -13.19 9.62
C LYS A 170 8.61 -13.26 10.54
N ALA A 171 8.42 -13.18 11.86
CA ALA A 171 9.49 -13.36 12.83
C ALA A 171 9.92 -14.82 13.00
N GLY A 172 9.17 -15.80 12.47
CA GLY A 172 9.35 -17.21 12.78
C GLY A 172 8.92 -17.54 14.22
N ALA A 173 8.07 -16.71 14.81
CA ALA A 173 7.40 -16.96 16.07
C ALA A 173 5.97 -17.43 15.74
N PRO A 174 5.51 -18.60 16.20
CA PRO A 174 4.15 -19.03 15.92
C PRO A 174 3.17 -18.05 16.59
N ALA A 175 2.17 -17.58 15.84
CA ALA A 175 0.95 -17.08 16.43
C ALA A 175 0.14 -18.28 16.96
N ASP A 176 -0.56 -18.15 18.08
CA ASP A 176 -1.50 -19.20 18.51
C ASP A 176 -2.54 -19.43 17.40
N ALA A 177 -2.97 -20.68 17.20
CA ALA A 177 -4.12 -20.98 16.35
C ALA A 177 -5.35 -20.16 16.77
N LYS A 178 -5.47 -19.81 18.06
CA LYS A 178 -6.50 -18.91 18.57
C LYS A 178 -6.46 -17.52 17.93
N ALA A 179 -5.29 -16.96 17.64
CA ALA A 179 -5.20 -15.65 16.98
C ALA A 179 -5.84 -15.67 15.59
N THR A 180 -5.61 -16.75 14.83
CA THR A 180 -6.22 -16.90 13.51
C THR A 180 -7.72 -17.22 13.62
N ASN A 181 -8.13 -18.00 14.61
CA ASN A 181 -9.55 -18.25 14.89
C ASN A 181 -10.30 -16.98 15.31
N TYR A 182 -9.68 -16.12 16.11
CA TYR A 182 -10.24 -14.82 16.47
C TYR A 182 -10.39 -13.95 15.22
N LEU A 183 -9.38 -13.88 14.34
CA LEU A 183 -9.52 -13.18 13.06
C LEU A 183 -10.71 -13.72 12.23
N LEU A 184 -10.85 -15.05 12.13
CA LEU A 184 -11.96 -15.69 11.41
C LEU A 184 -13.33 -15.38 12.03
N SER A 185 -13.41 -15.08 13.33
CA SER A 185 -14.66 -14.66 14.01
C SER A 185 -15.15 -13.28 13.56
N LEU A 186 -14.27 -12.46 12.95
CA LEU A 186 -14.60 -11.16 12.39
C LEU A 186 -15.21 -11.25 10.99
N ARG A 187 -15.24 -12.43 10.39
CA ARG A 187 -15.81 -12.65 9.06
C ARG A 187 -17.33 -12.52 9.06
N CYS A 188 -17.87 -11.79 8.09
CA CYS A 188 -19.31 -11.69 7.84
C CYS A 188 -19.79 -12.75 6.85
N ASN A 189 -21.12 -12.91 6.74
CA ASN A 189 -21.74 -13.91 5.87
C ASN A 189 -21.43 -13.73 4.37
N ASP A 190 -21.11 -12.50 3.95
CA ASP A 190 -20.70 -12.17 2.58
C ASP A 190 -19.24 -12.55 2.27
N GLY A 191 -18.50 -13.05 3.25
CA GLY A 191 -17.10 -13.47 3.13
C GLY A 191 -16.09 -12.38 3.45
N GLY A 192 -16.50 -11.12 3.55
CA GLY A 192 -15.65 -10.03 4.01
C GLY A 192 -15.46 -10.04 5.53
N PHE A 193 -14.64 -9.13 6.04
CA PHE A 193 -14.32 -9.01 7.46
C PHE A 193 -14.74 -7.64 7.98
N ARG A 194 -15.41 -7.62 9.14
CA ARG A 194 -15.72 -6.35 9.83
C ARG A 194 -14.44 -5.72 10.40
N LEU A 195 -14.44 -4.40 10.50
CA LEU A 195 -13.30 -3.68 11.09
C LEU A 195 -13.24 -3.89 12.61
N ALA A 196 -14.33 -3.59 13.32
CA ALA A 196 -14.40 -3.61 14.78
C ALA A 196 -15.22 -4.81 15.31
N ASP A 197 -14.89 -5.26 16.51
CA ASP A 197 -15.67 -6.24 17.27
C ASP A 197 -16.43 -5.57 18.42
N ASP A 198 -17.39 -4.72 18.06
CA ASP A 198 -18.12 -3.83 18.98
C ASP A 198 -19.55 -4.30 19.26
N GLY A 199 -19.89 -5.54 18.89
CA GLY A 199 -21.22 -6.12 19.02
C GLY A 199 -22.26 -5.58 18.03
N SER A 200 -21.86 -4.69 17.11
CA SER A 200 -22.75 -4.21 16.05
C SER A 200 -23.01 -5.27 14.97
N ALA A 201 -23.95 -4.98 14.07
CA ALA A 201 -24.21 -5.83 12.92
C ALA A 201 -22.94 -6.00 12.07
N CYS A 202 -22.66 -7.22 11.63
CA CYS A 202 -21.46 -7.49 10.84
C CYS A 202 -21.52 -6.77 9.49
N VAL A 203 -20.72 -5.73 9.33
CA VAL A 203 -20.54 -4.99 8.09
C VAL A 203 -19.09 -5.16 7.63
N SER A 204 -18.92 -5.76 6.46
CA SER A 204 -17.60 -6.03 5.89
C SER A 204 -16.93 -4.76 5.40
N ASP A 205 -15.65 -4.63 5.76
CA ASP A 205 -14.77 -3.51 5.44
C ASP A 205 -13.70 -3.96 4.43
N PRO A 206 -13.57 -3.28 3.26
CA PRO A 206 -12.60 -3.67 2.23
C PRO A 206 -11.13 -3.63 2.68
N ASP A 207 -10.76 -2.69 3.55
CA ASP A 207 -9.38 -2.59 4.03
C ASP A 207 -9.09 -3.70 5.04
N ALA A 208 -9.97 -3.90 6.02
CA ALA A 208 -9.88 -5.01 6.96
C ALA A 208 -9.84 -6.37 6.26
N THR A 209 -10.69 -6.55 5.23
CA THR A 209 -10.73 -7.77 4.43
C THR A 209 -9.41 -8.00 3.69
N SER A 210 -8.80 -6.95 3.13
CA SER A 210 -7.52 -7.06 2.42
C SER A 210 -6.37 -7.44 3.36
N PHE A 211 -6.34 -6.92 4.59
CA PHE A 211 -5.39 -7.35 5.62
C PHE A 211 -5.64 -8.78 6.10
N ALA A 212 -6.91 -9.16 6.28
CA ALA A 212 -7.28 -10.51 6.69
C ALA A 212 -6.85 -11.56 5.64
N VAL A 213 -7.00 -11.27 4.35
CA VAL A 213 -6.48 -12.13 3.26
C VAL A 213 -4.98 -12.35 3.39
N GLN A 214 -4.20 -11.29 3.62
CA GLN A 214 -2.75 -11.41 3.79
C GLN A 214 -2.39 -12.26 5.03
N ALA A 215 -3.06 -12.05 6.16
CA ALA A 215 -2.83 -12.80 7.38
C ALA A 215 -3.18 -14.29 7.24
N LEU A 216 -4.35 -14.60 6.68
CA LEU A 216 -4.79 -15.97 6.45
C LEU A 216 -3.92 -16.71 5.43
N ALA A 217 -3.48 -16.03 4.38
CA ALA A 217 -2.53 -16.60 3.42
C ALA A 217 -1.16 -16.86 4.07
N ALA A 218 -0.70 -15.97 4.95
CA ALA A 218 0.56 -16.14 5.68
C ALA A 218 0.51 -17.29 6.70
N ALA A 219 -0.63 -17.47 7.39
CA ALA A 219 -0.84 -18.56 8.33
C ALA A 219 -0.96 -19.94 7.64
N GLY A 220 -1.45 -19.98 6.40
CA GLY A 220 -1.65 -21.21 5.64
C GLY A 220 -2.90 -22.00 6.08
N GLY A 221 -3.37 -22.95 5.26
CA GLY A 221 -4.55 -23.76 5.60
C GLY A 221 -5.93 -23.08 5.45
N HIS A 222 -5.97 -21.79 5.09
CA HIS A 222 -7.19 -20.97 5.03
C HIS A 222 -7.65 -20.60 3.61
N GLY A 223 -7.33 -21.42 2.61
CA GLY A 223 -7.60 -21.10 1.19
C GLY A 223 -9.07 -20.83 0.85
N ALA A 224 -10.01 -21.54 1.51
CA ALA A 224 -11.44 -21.31 1.33
C ALA A 224 -11.89 -19.94 1.86
N ASP A 225 -11.29 -19.50 2.97
CA ASP A 225 -11.61 -18.22 3.61
C ASP A 225 -11.01 -17.07 2.81
N VAL A 226 -9.77 -17.23 2.33
CA VAL A 226 -9.13 -16.31 1.37
C VAL A 226 -10.01 -16.15 0.13
N THR A 227 -10.49 -17.25 -0.45
CA THR A 227 -11.35 -17.22 -1.65
C THR A 227 -12.63 -16.42 -1.42
N LYS A 228 -13.32 -16.63 -0.29
CA LYS A 228 -14.53 -15.88 0.08
C LYS A 228 -14.25 -14.38 0.25
N ALA A 229 -13.15 -14.05 0.94
CA ALA A 229 -12.74 -12.67 1.17
C ALA A 229 -12.40 -11.93 -0.13
N VAL A 230 -11.68 -12.56 -1.06
CA VAL A 230 -11.39 -11.91 -2.35
C VAL A 230 -12.63 -11.82 -3.25
N ASN A 231 -13.60 -12.74 -3.12
CA ASN A 231 -14.89 -12.62 -3.79
C ASN A 231 -15.72 -11.45 -3.23
N PHE A 232 -15.66 -11.19 -1.93
CA PHE A 232 -16.22 -9.97 -1.36
C PHE A 232 -15.55 -8.73 -1.96
N LEU A 233 -14.21 -8.65 -1.96
CA LEU A 233 -13.46 -7.52 -2.53
C LEU A 233 -13.79 -7.29 -4.02
N ALA A 234 -14.01 -8.37 -4.76
CA ALA A 234 -14.42 -8.31 -6.16
C ALA A 234 -15.76 -7.58 -6.36
N THR A 235 -16.69 -7.63 -5.39
CA THR A 235 -17.95 -6.85 -5.41
C THR A 235 -17.75 -5.35 -5.15
N LYS A 236 -16.58 -4.99 -4.60
CA LYS A 236 -16.20 -3.60 -4.28
C LYS A 236 -15.30 -2.98 -5.34
N GLN A 237 -14.83 -3.78 -6.29
CA GLN A 237 -14.05 -3.32 -7.43
C GLN A 237 -14.97 -2.79 -8.54
N ASN A 238 -14.84 -1.50 -8.85
CA ASN A 238 -15.55 -0.86 -9.93
C ASN A 238 -15.02 -1.28 -11.31
N ALA A 239 -15.76 -0.93 -12.37
CA ALA A 239 -15.40 -1.24 -13.75
C ALA A 239 -14.03 -0.67 -14.17
N ASP A 240 -13.64 0.46 -13.59
CA ASP A 240 -12.34 1.11 -13.81
C ASP A 240 -11.19 0.52 -12.99
N GLY A 241 -11.47 -0.51 -12.18
CA GLY A 241 -10.50 -1.27 -11.41
C GLY A 241 -10.27 -0.76 -9.98
N GLY A 242 -10.76 0.42 -9.64
CA GLY A 242 -10.66 0.97 -8.30
C GLY A 242 -11.54 0.20 -7.31
N VAL A 243 -11.07 0.04 -6.09
CA VAL A 243 -11.82 -0.60 -4.99
C VAL A 243 -12.30 0.45 -4.02
N ALA A 244 -13.59 0.40 -3.68
CA ALA A 244 -14.20 1.25 -2.66
C ALA A 244 -13.45 1.13 -1.31
N GLY A 245 -13.48 2.21 -0.53
CA GLY A 245 -12.77 2.26 0.75
C GLY A 245 -13.46 1.48 1.87
N GLY A 246 -12.90 1.62 3.08
CA GLY A 246 -13.51 1.14 4.33
C GLY A 246 -14.97 1.56 4.51
N THR A 247 -15.61 0.99 5.54
CA THR A 247 -17.05 1.13 5.83
C THR A 247 -17.52 2.59 5.69
N GLY A 248 -18.53 2.81 4.84
CA GLY A 248 -19.08 4.14 4.54
C GLY A 248 -18.41 4.88 3.37
N THR A 249 -17.28 4.39 2.85
CA THR A 249 -16.56 5.01 1.74
C THR A 249 -16.84 4.27 0.43
N THR A 250 -17.79 4.78 -0.36
CA THR A 250 -18.16 4.16 -1.65
C THR A 250 -17.24 4.54 -2.80
N THR A 251 -16.53 5.68 -2.70
CA THR A 251 -15.60 6.15 -3.72
C THR A 251 -14.32 5.33 -3.73
N PRO A 252 -13.89 4.80 -4.89
CA PRO A 252 -12.60 4.14 -4.99
C PRO A 252 -11.43 5.08 -4.72
N ASN A 253 -10.42 4.56 -4.02
CA ASN A 253 -9.23 5.30 -3.67
C ASN A 253 -7.96 4.44 -3.83
N ALA A 254 -6.79 5.08 -3.90
CA ALA A 254 -5.50 4.42 -4.12
C ALA A 254 -5.11 3.49 -2.97
N ASN A 255 -5.43 3.85 -1.73
CA ASN A 255 -5.07 3.11 -0.52
C ASN A 255 -5.69 1.71 -0.54
N SER A 256 -7.02 1.66 -0.59
CA SER A 256 -7.81 0.43 -0.58
C SER A 256 -7.56 -0.40 -1.84
N THR A 257 -7.36 0.26 -2.99
CA THR A 257 -7.05 -0.42 -4.24
C THR A 257 -5.67 -1.10 -4.20
N GLY A 258 -4.66 -0.48 -3.58
CA GLY A 258 -3.34 -1.06 -3.38
C GLY A 258 -3.38 -2.31 -2.50
N LEU A 259 -4.10 -2.25 -1.38
CA LEU A 259 -4.30 -3.41 -0.49
C LEU A 259 -5.08 -4.54 -1.20
N ALA A 260 -6.14 -4.19 -1.92
CA ALA A 260 -6.95 -5.15 -2.65
C ALA A 260 -6.18 -5.81 -3.81
N ALA A 261 -5.24 -5.11 -4.46
CA ALA A 261 -4.40 -5.70 -5.49
C ALA A 261 -3.53 -6.85 -4.95
N VAL A 262 -2.96 -6.69 -3.74
CA VAL A 262 -2.24 -7.76 -3.03
C VAL A 262 -3.19 -8.91 -2.70
N ALA A 263 -4.37 -8.61 -2.15
CA ALA A 263 -5.36 -9.62 -1.81
C ALA A 263 -5.85 -10.42 -3.03
N PHE A 264 -6.16 -9.76 -4.14
CA PHE A 264 -6.51 -10.42 -5.40
C PHE A 264 -5.40 -11.34 -5.90
N THR A 265 -4.13 -10.92 -5.78
CA THR A 265 -2.98 -11.75 -6.15
C THR A 265 -2.90 -13.00 -5.28
N LEU A 266 -3.04 -12.86 -3.96
CA LEU A 266 -3.05 -13.99 -3.02
C LEU A 266 -4.23 -14.96 -3.24
N GLY A 267 -5.37 -14.44 -3.69
CA GLY A 267 -6.56 -15.23 -4.02
C GLY A 267 -6.61 -15.73 -5.47
N GLY A 268 -5.55 -15.57 -6.26
CA GLY A 268 -5.48 -16.03 -7.65
C GLY A 268 -6.38 -15.28 -8.64
N GLN A 269 -6.83 -14.07 -8.31
CA GLN A 269 -7.65 -13.21 -9.18
C GLN A 269 -6.80 -12.17 -9.94
N ASP A 270 -5.81 -12.63 -10.70
CA ASP A 270 -4.80 -11.78 -11.35
C ASP A 270 -5.38 -10.69 -12.26
N ALA A 271 -6.46 -11.00 -13.00
CA ALA A 271 -7.13 -10.03 -13.86
C ALA A 271 -7.67 -8.83 -13.06
N ARG A 272 -8.11 -9.05 -11.82
CA ARG A 272 -8.55 -7.98 -10.92
C ARG A 272 -7.40 -7.20 -10.34
N ALA A 273 -6.29 -7.88 -9.98
CA ALA A 273 -5.08 -7.22 -9.55
C ALA A 273 -4.51 -6.29 -10.65
N VAL A 274 -4.57 -6.70 -11.92
CA VAL A 274 -4.21 -5.86 -13.08
C VAL A 274 -5.10 -4.63 -13.18
N LYS A 275 -6.42 -4.79 -13.05
CA LYS A 275 -7.34 -3.64 -13.05
C LYS A 275 -7.06 -2.67 -11.89
N ALA A 276 -6.81 -3.19 -10.69
CA ALA A 276 -6.44 -2.39 -9.53
C ALA A 276 -5.14 -1.60 -9.77
N GLN A 277 -4.12 -2.24 -10.37
CA GLN A 277 -2.90 -1.57 -10.81
C GLN A 277 -3.16 -0.47 -11.83
N SER A 278 -4.01 -0.71 -12.83
CA SER A 278 -4.37 0.31 -13.84
C SER A 278 -5.08 1.51 -13.22
N PHE A 279 -5.97 1.28 -12.26
CA PHE A 279 -6.62 2.37 -11.52
C PHE A 279 -5.59 3.21 -10.77
N VAL A 280 -4.70 2.59 -9.99
CA VAL A 280 -3.66 3.32 -9.24
C VAL A 280 -2.68 4.04 -10.18
N ALA A 281 -2.29 3.42 -11.29
CA ALA A 281 -1.47 4.07 -12.32
C ALA A 281 -2.13 5.34 -12.86
N SER A 282 -3.46 5.35 -13.03
CA SER A 282 -4.21 6.51 -13.50
C SER A 282 -4.22 7.69 -12.50
N LEU A 283 -3.88 7.43 -11.24
CA LEU A 283 -3.79 8.43 -10.17
C LEU A 283 -2.35 8.96 -9.95
N GLN A 284 -1.36 8.44 -10.67
CA GLN A 284 0.03 8.84 -10.49
C GLN A 284 0.35 10.15 -11.22
N TYR A 285 0.98 11.09 -10.52
CA TYR A 285 1.40 12.37 -11.11
C TYR A 285 2.63 12.21 -11.99
N GLY A 286 2.42 12.30 -13.31
CA GLY A 286 3.48 12.26 -14.32
C GLY A 286 4.17 13.61 -14.57
N CYS A 287 4.90 13.71 -15.68
CA CYS A 287 5.75 14.86 -16.02
C CYS A 287 5.01 16.19 -16.24
N SER A 288 3.70 16.14 -16.53
CA SER A 288 2.85 17.33 -16.65
C SER A 288 2.58 18.04 -15.33
N PHE A 289 2.93 17.43 -14.19
CA PHE A 289 2.75 17.99 -12.86
C PHE A 289 4.02 18.69 -12.35
N PRO A 290 3.89 19.59 -11.35
CA PRO A 290 5.03 20.23 -10.70
C PRO A 290 6.07 19.22 -10.22
N ALA A 291 7.37 19.53 -10.36
CA ALA A 291 8.45 18.61 -10.03
C ALA A 291 8.35 18.03 -8.60
N ALA A 292 7.88 18.84 -7.64
CA ALA A 292 7.73 18.45 -6.24
C ALA A 292 6.67 17.37 -5.96
N VAL A 293 5.75 17.12 -6.89
CA VAL A 293 4.68 16.10 -6.72
C VAL A 293 4.83 14.92 -7.67
N ARG A 294 5.79 14.93 -8.58
CA ARG A 294 5.95 13.86 -9.57
C ARG A 294 6.21 12.52 -8.88
N GLY A 295 5.56 11.48 -9.39
CA GLY A 295 5.60 10.12 -8.85
C GLY A 295 4.63 9.87 -7.70
N ALA A 296 4.13 10.92 -7.02
CA ALA A 296 3.11 10.75 -6.00
C ALA A 296 1.81 10.20 -6.61
N ILE A 297 1.07 9.45 -5.81
CA ILE A 297 -0.22 8.88 -6.16
C ILE A 297 -1.30 9.71 -5.47
N ALA A 298 -2.24 10.26 -6.25
CA ALA A 298 -3.41 10.92 -5.69
C ALA A 298 -4.27 9.94 -4.90
N TYR A 299 -4.94 10.41 -3.83
CA TYR A 299 -5.85 9.56 -3.05
C TYR A 299 -6.98 8.99 -3.90
N ASP A 300 -7.61 9.83 -4.73
CA ASP A 300 -8.69 9.43 -5.63
C ASP A 300 -8.69 10.30 -6.91
N ARG A 301 -9.67 10.08 -7.79
CA ARG A 301 -9.83 10.86 -9.03
C ARG A 301 -10.10 12.34 -8.76
N THR A 302 -10.76 12.68 -7.66
CA THR A 302 -11.07 14.07 -7.28
C THR A 302 -9.80 14.82 -6.90
N ALA A 303 -8.96 14.22 -6.06
CA ALA A 303 -7.65 14.75 -5.70
C ALA A 303 -6.74 14.90 -6.94
N PHE A 304 -6.76 13.92 -7.84
CA PHE A 304 -6.01 14.02 -9.09
C PHE A 304 -6.47 15.19 -9.96
N ALA A 305 -7.78 15.34 -10.15
CA ALA A 305 -8.36 16.44 -10.91
C ALA A 305 -8.10 17.82 -10.28
N ALA A 306 -8.10 17.90 -8.94
CA ALA A 306 -7.76 19.11 -8.20
C ALA A 306 -6.30 19.51 -8.42
N MET A 307 -5.36 18.56 -8.30
CA MET A 307 -3.94 18.81 -8.57
C MET A 307 -3.72 19.25 -10.02
N LYS A 308 -4.43 18.62 -10.97
CA LYS A 308 -4.36 18.99 -12.39
C LYS A 308 -4.87 20.41 -12.63
N SER A 309 -5.99 20.78 -12.00
CA SER A 309 -6.59 22.11 -12.11
C SER A 309 -5.71 23.20 -11.48
N ALA A 310 -4.97 22.88 -10.42
CA ALA A 310 -4.02 23.81 -9.80
C ALA A 310 -2.79 24.10 -10.70
N GLY A 311 -2.49 23.22 -11.67
CA GLY A 311 -1.37 23.40 -12.61
C GLY A 311 -0.05 23.65 -11.90
N ALA A 312 0.70 24.68 -12.33
CA ALA A 312 2.00 25.04 -11.76
C ALA A 312 1.93 25.43 -10.26
N SER A 313 0.76 25.83 -9.77
CA SER A 313 0.56 26.19 -8.36
C SER A 313 0.32 24.99 -7.45
N GLY A 314 0.10 23.79 -8.01
CA GLY A 314 -0.15 22.55 -7.26
C GLY A 314 0.89 22.28 -6.17
N LYS A 315 0.41 21.81 -5.03
CA LYS A 315 1.18 21.44 -3.83
C LYS A 315 0.59 20.17 -3.27
N LEU A 316 1.41 19.38 -2.56
CA LEU A 316 0.91 18.25 -1.77
C LEU A 316 -0.09 18.76 -0.72
N ALA A 317 -1.21 18.04 -0.58
CA ALA A 317 -2.23 18.32 0.43
C ALA A 317 -2.10 17.41 1.67
N GLY A 318 -1.07 16.56 1.71
CA GLY A 318 -0.73 15.68 2.84
C GLY A 318 -1.24 14.25 2.68
N ASN A 319 -2.32 14.04 1.93
CA ASN A 319 -2.89 12.71 1.70
C ASN A 319 -2.07 11.88 0.70
N GLU A 320 -1.34 12.52 -0.21
CA GLU A 320 -0.62 11.85 -1.28
C GLU A 320 0.57 11.03 -0.77
N THR A 321 1.20 11.42 0.34
CA THR A 321 2.26 10.60 0.96
C THR A 321 1.69 9.26 1.41
N ARG A 322 0.54 9.28 2.12
CA ARG A 322 -0.15 8.05 2.56
C ARG A 322 -0.66 7.25 1.37
N ALA A 323 -1.28 7.91 0.40
CA ALA A 323 -1.77 7.26 -0.80
C ALA A 323 -0.66 6.65 -1.64
N THR A 324 0.53 7.26 -1.66
CA THR A 324 1.69 6.66 -2.32
C THR A 324 2.20 5.45 -1.55
N SER A 325 2.36 5.54 -0.22
CA SER A 325 2.81 4.41 0.61
C SER A 325 1.90 3.18 0.47
N GLN A 326 0.58 3.37 0.38
CA GLN A 326 -0.38 2.27 0.31
C GLN A 326 -0.72 1.86 -1.13
N GLY A 327 -0.84 2.83 -2.04
CA GLY A 327 -1.10 2.59 -3.46
C GLY A 327 0.04 1.89 -4.19
N LEU A 328 1.30 2.07 -3.76
CA LEU A 328 2.47 1.44 -4.37
C LEU A 328 2.33 -0.10 -4.42
N TYR A 329 1.65 -0.70 -3.45
CA TYR A 329 1.37 -2.15 -3.43
C TYR A 329 0.55 -2.65 -4.62
N ALA A 330 -0.18 -1.77 -5.33
CA ALA A 330 -0.84 -2.13 -6.58
C ALA A 330 0.15 -2.52 -7.69
N PHE A 331 1.34 -1.91 -7.69
CA PHE A 331 2.38 -2.21 -8.66
C PHE A 331 3.21 -3.43 -8.25
N THR A 332 3.58 -3.54 -6.98
CA THR A 332 4.49 -4.60 -6.50
C THR A 332 3.75 -5.90 -6.19
N ARG A 333 2.49 -5.81 -5.78
CA ARG A 333 1.61 -6.92 -5.37
C ARG A 333 2.24 -7.84 -4.32
N ALA A 334 3.24 -7.34 -3.59
CA ALA A 334 4.02 -8.11 -2.65
C ALA A 334 3.30 -8.12 -1.28
N PRO A 335 2.97 -9.30 -0.72
CA PRO A 335 2.35 -9.38 0.59
C PRO A 335 3.35 -9.02 1.70
N LEU A 336 2.85 -8.43 2.79
CA LEU A 336 3.69 -7.95 3.90
C LEU A 336 4.61 -9.04 4.48
N VAL A 337 4.14 -10.28 4.54
CA VAL A 337 4.91 -11.42 5.07
C VAL A 337 6.18 -11.69 4.23
N SER A 338 6.16 -11.46 2.91
CA SER A 338 7.28 -11.79 2.02
C SER A 338 8.32 -10.67 1.90
N LEU A 339 8.01 -9.44 2.33
CA LEU A 339 8.88 -8.28 2.14
C LEU A 339 10.24 -8.48 2.81
N THR A 340 11.32 -8.40 2.04
CA THR A 340 12.68 -8.51 2.56
C THR A 340 13.55 -7.50 1.82
N LYS A 341 14.42 -6.79 2.55
CA LYS A 341 15.34 -5.81 1.99
C LYS A 341 16.17 -6.47 0.89
N GLY A 342 16.18 -5.83 -0.26
CA GLY A 342 16.90 -6.27 -1.45
C GLY A 342 16.75 -5.23 -2.56
N GLY A 343 17.29 -5.55 -3.73
CA GLY A 343 17.23 -4.68 -4.91
C GLY A 343 18.21 -3.50 -4.87
N ALA A 344 17.88 -2.44 -5.60
CA ALA A 344 18.78 -1.31 -5.81
C ALA A 344 18.85 -0.39 -4.57
N THR A 345 20.07 0.00 -4.20
CA THR A 345 20.30 0.93 -3.09
C THR A 345 19.98 2.38 -3.46
N ALA A 346 20.20 2.74 -4.72
CA ALA A 346 19.98 4.08 -5.25
C ALA A 346 18.49 4.39 -5.44
N THR A 347 18.11 5.64 -5.22
CA THR A 347 16.79 6.16 -5.57
C THR A 347 16.71 6.38 -7.08
N PRO A 348 15.69 5.85 -7.78
CA PRO A 348 15.52 6.10 -9.21
C PRO A 348 15.33 7.59 -9.50
N ALA A 349 15.83 8.06 -10.63
CA ALA A 349 15.58 9.43 -11.08
C ALA A 349 14.23 9.51 -11.80
N ILE A 350 13.42 10.52 -11.48
CA ILE A 350 12.25 10.86 -12.30
C ILE A 350 12.72 11.80 -13.42
N SER A 351 13.10 11.21 -14.55
CA SER A 351 13.51 11.97 -15.73
C SER A 351 12.28 12.34 -16.57
N CYS A 352 11.99 13.63 -16.69
CA CYS A 352 11.06 14.12 -17.69
C CYS A 352 11.89 14.64 -18.85
N SER A 353 11.95 13.88 -19.95
CA SER A 353 12.61 14.39 -21.14
C SER A 353 11.82 15.60 -21.62
N SER A 354 12.46 16.78 -21.64
CA SER A 354 11.99 17.87 -22.46
C SER A 354 12.12 17.37 -23.89
N GLU A 355 11.01 17.32 -24.64
CA GLU A 355 11.09 17.17 -26.09
C GLU A 355 12.15 18.15 -26.59
N PRO A 356 13.12 17.74 -27.41
CA PRO A 356 14.13 18.66 -27.90
C PRO A 356 13.37 19.73 -28.68
N THR A 357 13.35 20.96 -28.16
CA THR A 357 12.91 22.12 -28.92
C THR A 357 13.83 22.16 -30.13
N SER A 358 13.34 21.71 -31.28
CA SER A 358 14.04 21.83 -32.55
C SER A 358 14.22 23.32 -32.78
N SER A 359 15.39 23.83 -32.38
CA SER A 359 15.86 25.15 -32.73
C SER A 359 15.83 25.22 -34.26
N PRO A 360 15.17 26.21 -34.88
CA PRO A 360 15.13 26.28 -36.32
C PRO A 360 16.57 26.47 -36.80
N SER A 361 17.13 25.46 -37.46
CA SER A 361 18.38 25.64 -38.20
C SER A 361 18.14 26.73 -39.22
N THR A 362 18.81 27.86 -39.03
CA THR A 362 18.97 28.92 -40.01
C THR A 362 19.49 28.28 -41.29
N SER A 363 18.59 28.10 -42.25
CA SER A 363 18.92 27.65 -43.59
C SER A 363 19.54 28.83 -44.30
N THR A 364 20.86 28.83 -44.42
CA THR A 364 21.58 29.77 -45.27
C THR A 364 21.18 29.51 -46.72
N SER A 365 20.53 30.51 -47.31
CA SER A 365 20.21 30.59 -48.72
C SER A 365 21.48 30.46 -49.57
N THR A 366 21.52 29.44 -50.43
CA THR A 366 22.41 29.43 -51.60
C THR A 366 21.59 29.29 -52.86
N THR A 367 21.98 30.14 -53.80
CA THR A 367 21.29 30.55 -55.01
C THR A 367 21.29 29.47 -56.09
N SER A 368 20.18 29.45 -56.82
CA SER A 368 19.81 28.75 -58.05
C SER A 368 20.91 28.36 -59.06
N ALA A 369 20.78 27.15 -59.63
CA ALA A 369 21.13 26.83 -61.02
C ALA A 369 20.27 25.64 -61.53
N PRO A 370 19.99 25.50 -62.85
CA PRO A 370 18.69 25.06 -63.32
C PRO A 370 18.55 23.58 -63.72
N LYS A 371 17.28 23.14 -63.66
CA LYS A 371 16.59 21.95 -64.19
C LYS A 371 17.12 21.40 -65.52
N PRO A 372 17.06 20.06 -65.69
CA PRO A 372 16.60 19.46 -66.93
C PRO A 372 15.26 18.70 -66.75
N THR A 373 14.43 18.84 -67.76
CA THR A 373 13.11 18.25 -68.03
C THR A 373 13.17 16.77 -68.41
N SER A 374 12.27 15.95 -67.87
CA SER A 374 11.59 14.81 -68.52
C SER A 374 10.39 14.42 -67.62
N SER A 375 9.12 14.64 -68.01
CA SER A 375 8.17 13.61 -68.50
C SER A 375 8.30 12.25 -67.78
N SER A 376 7.28 11.62 -67.18
CA SER A 376 5.95 11.32 -67.76
C SER A 376 4.98 10.75 -66.68
N SER A 377 3.67 10.97 -66.89
CA SER A 377 2.50 10.07 -66.65
C SER A 377 2.34 9.34 -65.29
N SER A 378 1.37 9.69 -64.44
CA SER A 378 -0.07 9.29 -64.43
C SER A 378 -0.32 7.77 -64.36
N ASN A 379 -0.93 7.27 -63.26
CA ASN A 379 -2.39 7.06 -63.12
C ASN A 379 -2.75 5.98 -62.06
N SER A 380 -3.85 6.25 -61.34
CA SER A 380 -4.94 5.35 -60.86
C SER A 380 -4.69 4.15 -59.92
N THR A 381 -5.31 4.10 -58.72
CA THR A 381 -6.62 3.45 -58.32
C THR A 381 -6.48 1.90 -58.22
N SER A 382 -6.85 1.16 -57.16
CA SER A 382 -8.19 0.94 -56.54
C SER A 382 -8.07 -0.26 -55.55
N THR A 383 -8.67 -0.21 -54.35
CA THR A 383 -9.81 -1.01 -53.80
C THR A 383 -9.69 -2.51 -53.49
N SER A 384 -10.38 -2.90 -52.39
CA SER A 384 -10.98 -4.21 -52.02
C SER A 384 -10.05 -5.31 -51.46
N ALA A 385 -10.45 -6.19 -50.54
CA ALA A 385 -11.66 -6.40 -49.75
C ALA A 385 -11.36 -7.47 -48.65
N THR A 386 -12.14 -7.47 -47.56
CA THR A 386 -12.32 -8.58 -46.59
C THR A 386 -13.00 -9.78 -47.29
N PRO A 387 -12.93 -11.02 -46.74
CA PRO A 387 -13.95 -11.45 -45.78
C PRO A 387 -13.48 -12.41 -44.66
N ALA A 388 -14.33 -12.54 -43.63
CA ALA A 388 -14.29 -13.52 -42.55
C ALA A 388 -14.64 -14.95 -43.01
N PRO A 389 -14.52 -15.95 -42.10
CA PRO A 389 -15.63 -16.89 -41.96
C PRO A 389 -16.01 -17.22 -40.51
N THR A 390 -17.29 -17.57 -40.40
CA THR A 390 -18.05 -18.13 -39.27
C THR A 390 -17.86 -19.65 -39.17
N SER A 391 -17.96 -20.22 -37.97
CA SER A 391 -18.37 -21.62 -37.80
C SER A 391 -19.04 -21.85 -36.44
N THR A 392 -20.20 -22.50 -36.51
CA THR A 392 -21.11 -22.93 -35.45
C THR A 392 -20.87 -24.41 -35.14
N THR A 393 -21.00 -24.85 -33.88
CA THR A 393 -21.59 -26.16 -33.55
C THR A 393 -22.02 -26.25 -32.09
N SER A 394 -23.25 -26.74 -31.90
CA SER A 394 -23.91 -27.12 -30.64
C SER A 394 -23.45 -28.48 -30.12
N ALA A 395 -23.60 -28.71 -28.81
CA ALA A 395 -23.98 -30.02 -28.26
C ALA A 395 -24.75 -29.84 -26.94
N THR A 396 -25.78 -30.67 -26.81
CA THR A 396 -26.85 -30.73 -25.81
C THR A 396 -26.60 -31.90 -24.86
N SER A 397 -26.99 -31.80 -23.57
CA SER A 397 -27.61 -32.91 -22.81
C SER A 397 -28.11 -32.49 -21.41
N THR A 398 -29.45 -32.54 -21.25
CA THR A 398 -30.27 -33.15 -20.15
C THR A 398 -29.88 -32.90 -18.67
N ASP A 399 -30.68 -32.27 -17.79
CA ASP A 399 -32.05 -32.52 -17.26
C ASP A 399 -32.13 -33.43 -16.00
N ALA A 400 -33.13 -33.15 -15.15
CA ALA A 400 -33.60 -33.75 -13.88
C ALA A 400 -32.96 -33.19 -12.58
N THR A 401 -33.61 -32.34 -11.78
CA THR A 401 -34.89 -32.43 -11.03
C THR A 401 -34.85 -33.39 -9.83
N ALA A 402 -34.92 -32.83 -8.61
CA ALA A 402 -35.88 -33.18 -7.55
C ALA A 402 -35.38 -32.78 -6.14
N ALA A 403 -36.06 -31.80 -5.52
CA ALA A 403 -36.33 -31.81 -4.08
C ALA A 403 -37.47 -32.81 -3.81
N PRO A 404 -37.70 -33.25 -2.55
CA PRO A 404 -38.75 -32.56 -1.77
C PRO A 404 -38.59 -32.60 -0.22
N THR A 405 -39.25 -31.62 0.44
CA THR A 405 -40.10 -31.67 1.68
C THR A 405 -39.59 -32.34 2.98
N SER A 406 -39.92 -31.96 4.22
CA SER A 406 -40.71 -30.89 4.87
C SER A 406 -40.70 -31.15 6.40
N THR A 407 -41.10 -30.14 7.21
CA THR A 407 -41.72 -30.24 8.57
C THR A 407 -40.83 -30.77 9.74
N THR A 408 -40.80 -30.24 10.97
CA THR A 408 -41.81 -29.69 11.90
C THR A 408 -41.13 -28.89 13.04
N SER A 409 -41.78 -27.85 13.55
CA SER A 409 -41.61 -27.31 14.92
C SER A 409 -42.55 -28.07 15.88
N PRO A 410 -42.26 -28.20 17.20
CA PRO A 410 -42.77 -27.20 18.17
C PRO A 410 -41.96 -27.00 19.48
N SER A 411 -42.20 -25.83 20.08
CA SER A 411 -42.35 -25.49 21.51
C SER A 411 -41.20 -25.61 22.54
N ALA A 412 -41.06 -24.50 23.28
CA ALA A 412 -40.32 -24.33 24.54
C ALA A 412 -40.95 -25.09 25.73
N PRO A 413 -40.27 -25.14 26.90
CA PRO A 413 -40.69 -24.23 27.97
C PRO A 413 -39.57 -23.68 28.91
N SER A 414 -39.83 -22.44 29.37
CA SER A 414 -39.78 -21.90 30.75
C SER A 414 -38.50 -21.78 31.61
N THR A 415 -38.19 -20.50 31.87
CA THR A 415 -37.93 -19.81 33.17
C THR A 415 -36.73 -20.20 34.05
N SER A 416 -35.87 -19.21 34.34
CA SER A 416 -35.72 -18.69 35.71
C SER A 416 -35.09 -17.30 35.75
N THR A 417 -35.84 -16.35 36.30
CA THR A 417 -35.45 -14.99 36.73
C THR A 417 -34.72 -15.06 38.08
N VAL A 418 -33.83 -14.11 38.38
CA VAL A 418 -33.51 -13.49 39.70
C VAL A 418 -32.36 -12.46 39.51
N PRO A 419 -32.29 -11.37 40.29
CA PRO A 419 -32.08 -10.01 39.77
C PRO A 419 -30.67 -9.41 40.00
N GLN A 420 -30.37 -8.39 39.20
CA GLN A 420 -29.17 -7.56 39.32
C GLN A 420 -29.37 -6.50 40.41
N SER A 421 -28.56 -6.57 41.48
CA SER A 421 -28.53 -5.58 42.57
C SER A 421 -27.85 -4.29 42.13
N THR A 422 -28.51 -3.18 42.46
CA THR A 422 -28.01 -1.81 42.51
C THR A 422 -27.16 -1.57 43.76
N SER A 423 -26.00 -0.92 43.65
CA SER A 423 -25.40 -0.11 44.73
C SER A 423 -24.35 0.86 44.14
N THR A 424 -24.68 2.13 43.96
CA THR A 424 -24.27 3.27 44.81
C THR A 424 -22.77 3.58 44.85
N THR A 425 -22.42 4.70 44.19
CA THR A 425 -21.29 5.58 44.49
C THR A 425 -21.35 6.12 45.92
N PRO A 426 -20.19 6.55 46.47
CA PRO A 426 -20.16 7.77 47.25
C PRO A 426 -19.13 8.78 46.71
N ALA A 427 -19.57 10.03 46.68
CA ALA A 427 -18.75 11.22 46.46
C ALA A 427 -18.23 11.78 47.78
N THR A 428 -17.05 12.39 47.77
CA THR A 428 -16.64 13.48 48.68
C THR A 428 -15.58 14.37 48.01
N GLY A 429 -15.90 15.67 47.84
CA GLY A 429 -14.96 16.76 47.49
C GLY A 429 -14.20 17.29 48.73
N PRO A 430 -13.62 18.53 48.77
CA PRO A 430 -14.01 19.78 48.07
C PRO A 430 -12.86 20.47 47.27
N ILE A 431 -13.11 21.17 46.15
CA ILE A 431 -13.39 22.62 45.93
C ILE A 431 -12.40 23.63 46.55
N VAL A 432 -11.67 24.36 45.68
CA VAL A 432 -11.48 25.83 45.77
C VAL A 432 -11.63 26.44 44.37
N ASN A 433 -12.42 27.50 44.31
CA ASN A 433 -12.89 28.22 43.14
C ASN A 433 -12.28 29.65 43.14
N THR A 434 -11.99 30.20 41.96
CA THR A 434 -11.99 31.67 41.71
C THR A 434 -12.37 31.94 40.26
N ASP A 435 -13.68 32.20 40.04
CA ASP A 435 -14.31 33.32 39.29
C ASP A 435 -13.36 34.28 38.52
N LYS A 436 -13.68 34.91 37.37
CA LYS A 436 -14.83 35.15 36.47
C LYS A 436 -14.20 35.73 35.18
N VAL A 437 -14.77 35.62 33.98
CA VAL A 437 -15.77 36.55 33.39
C VAL A 437 -16.36 35.93 32.11
N SER A 438 -17.69 35.96 32.03
CA SER A 438 -18.56 35.58 30.91
C SER A 438 -18.40 36.49 29.68
N ASP A 439 -18.61 36.00 28.45
CA ASP A 439 -19.93 36.00 27.77
C ASP A 439 -19.89 35.44 26.33
N ASN A 440 -21.04 34.95 25.88
CA ASN A 440 -21.52 34.62 24.51
C ASN A 440 -21.22 33.27 23.80
N THR A 441 -22.21 32.40 24.00
CA THR A 441 -22.79 31.29 23.21
C THR A 441 -22.91 31.44 21.67
N VAL A 442 -22.56 30.37 20.93
CA VAL A 442 -23.47 29.56 20.07
C VAL A 442 -22.86 28.15 19.77
N PRO A 443 -23.67 27.10 19.51
CA PRO A 443 -23.32 25.70 19.80
C PRO A 443 -22.61 24.97 18.65
N PHE A 444 -21.59 24.18 19.00
CA PHE A 444 -20.98 23.19 18.10
C PHE A 444 -21.85 21.92 18.04
N GLY A 445 -22.61 21.79 16.96
CA GLY A 445 -23.13 20.50 16.51
C GLY A 445 -22.01 19.74 15.79
N PHE A 446 -21.55 18.63 16.38
CA PHE A 446 -20.62 17.72 15.72
C PHE A 446 -21.37 16.92 14.64
N ALA A 447 -21.19 17.31 13.39
CA ALA A 447 -21.46 16.44 12.25
C ALA A 447 -20.17 15.68 11.92
N PHE A 448 -20.11 14.41 12.33
CA PHE A 448 -19.05 13.48 11.91
C PHE A 448 -19.23 13.16 10.42
N GLY A 449 -18.43 13.80 9.57
CA GLY A 449 -18.16 13.33 8.21
C GLY A 449 -17.17 12.18 8.27
N ALA A 450 -17.59 11.00 7.84
CA ALA A 450 -16.81 9.78 7.83
C ALA A 450 -15.54 9.90 6.95
N VAL A 451 -14.39 10.06 7.60
CA VAL A 451 -13.08 9.63 7.12
C VAL A 451 -12.54 8.72 8.20
N ILE A 452 -12.84 7.42 8.11
CA ILE A 452 -12.28 6.43 9.02
C ILE A 452 -10.82 6.25 8.60
N LEU A 453 -9.93 6.96 9.30
CA LEU A 453 -8.49 6.75 9.24
C LEU A 453 -8.20 5.29 9.64
N VAL A 454 -7.61 4.51 8.74
CA VAL A 454 -6.88 3.29 9.14
C VAL A 454 -5.57 3.72 9.81
N THR A 455 -5.69 4.19 11.05
CA THR A 455 -4.59 4.33 12.00
C THR A 455 -4.72 3.18 12.99
N ALA A 456 -4.03 2.05 12.73
CA ALA A 456 -3.90 0.95 13.69
C ALA A 456 -2.91 1.33 14.83
N GLY A 457 -3.09 2.51 15.40
CA GLY A 457 -2.25 3.12 16.42
C GLY A 457 -2.69 4.56 16.55
N GLY A 458 -3.34 4.88 17.66
CA GLY A 458 -3.81 6.23 17.96
C GLY A 458 -2.68 7.23 17.72
N ALA A 459 -2.99 8.30 16.99
CA ALA A 459 -2.13 9.46 16.95
C ALA A 459 -2.13 10.10 18.34
N VAL A 460 -1.32 9.58 19.27
CA VAL A 460 -0.93 10.33 20.46
C VAL A 460 0.08 11.38 19.98
N ALA A 461 -0.44 12.53 19.57
CA ALA A 461 0.35 13.69 19.25
C ALA A 461 1.06 14.17 20.53
N TYR A 462 2.30 13.72 20.76
CA TYR A 462 3.13 14.29 21.82
C TYR A 462 3.64 15.67 21.37
N ALA A 463 2.94 16.72 21.79
CA ALA A 463 3.34 18.09 21.54
C ALA A 463 4.59 18.43 22.39
N ARG A 464 5.79 18.19 21.87
CA ARG A 464 6.99 18.91 22.34
C ARG A 464 7.03 20.26 21.62
N ARG A 465 6.67 21.33 22.35
CA ARG A 465 7.09 22.69 21.97
C ARG A 465 8.62 22.70 21.92
N ARG A 466 9.18 23.15 20.80
CA ARG A 466 10.59 23.52 20.74
C ARG A 466 10.86 24.70 21.66
#